data_AF-Q2N7M9-F1
#
_entry.id   AF-Q2N7M9-F1
#
_cell.length_a   1.000
_cell.length_b   1.000
_cell.length_c   1.000
_cell.angle_alpha   90.00
_cell.angle_beta   90.00
_cell.angle_gamma   90.00
#
_symmetry.space_group_name_H-M   'P 1'
#
loop_
_entity.id
_entity.type
_entity.pdbx_description
1 polymer ?
#
loop_
_entity_poly.entity_id
_entity_poly.type
_entity_poly.pdbx_seq_one_letter_code
_entity_poly.pdbx_strand_id
1 'polypeptide(L)' 'MAEQAPKKKTSPGEFVRQVRSETSKVVWPTREETIRTAIFVGIMVIILSLFFLAIDSAFGAIVRWLLTLA' A
#
# COMPACT_ATOMS: atom_id res chain seq x y z
N MET A 1 40.16 -3.99 -38.83
CA MET A 1 39.90 -3.28 -37.56
C MET A 1 38.79 -2.27 -37.81
N ALA A 2 37.88 -2.11 -36.83
CA ALA A 2 36.74 -1.18 -36.79
C ALA A 2 35.63 -1.47 -37.82
N GLU A 3 34.34 -1.46 -37.47
CA GLU A 3 33.67 -0.75 -36.38
C GLU A 3 32.43 -1.56 -35.97
N GLN A 4 32.32 -1.97 -34.70
CA GLN A 4 31.08 -2.52 -34.15
C GLN A 4 30.10 -1.37 -33.96
N ALA A 5 29.01 -1.35 -34.75
CA ALA A 5 27.96 -0.34 -34.68
C ALA A 5 27.31 -0.30 -33.27
N PRO A 6 26.96 0.90 -32.76
CA PRO A 6 26.57 1.09 -31.38
C PRO A 6 25.29 0.34 -31.04
N LYS A 7 25.35 -0.48 -29.99
CA LYS A 7 24.23 -1.20 -29.39
C LYS A 7 23.15 -0.17 -28.99
N LYS A 8 22.14 0.02 -29.85
CA LYS A 8 21.06 0.99 -29.63
C LYS A 8 20.30 0.56 -28.37
N LYS A 9 20.46 1.34 -27.29
CA LYS A 9 19.69 1.20 -26.07
C LYS A 9 18.21 1.20 -26.47
N THR A 10 17.44 0.23 -25.96
CA THR A 10 16.02 -0.03 -26.23
C THR A 10 15.30 1.21 -26.74
N SER A 11 14.90 1.21 -28.02
CA SER A 11 14.22 2.38 -28.55
C SER A 11 12.90 2.60 -27.78
N PRO A 12 12.43 3.85 -27.60
CA PRO A 12 11.18 4.12 -26.89
C PRO A 12 9.98 3.32 -27.43
N GLY A 13 9.96 3.01 -28.73
CA GLY A 13 8.94 2.16 -29.35
C GLY A 13 9.01 0.68 -28.95
N GLU A 14 10.22 0.12 -28.79
CA GLU A 14 10.41 -1.25 -28.29
C GLU A 14 10.04 -1.36 -26.81
N PHE A 15 10.33 -0.32 -26.02
CA PHE A 15 9.95 -0.24 -24.61
C PHE A 15 8.42 -0.28 -24.43
N VAL A 16 7.66 0.52 -25.19
CA VAL A 16 6.18 0.48 -25.14
C VAL A 16 5.65 -0.90 -25.53
N ARG A 17 6.28 -1.56 -26.52
CA ARG A 17 5.90 -2.90 -26.95
C ARG A 17 6.16 -3.95 -25.86
N GLN A 18 7.28 -3.82 -25.14
CA GLN A 18 7.58 -4.65 -23.97
C GLN A 18 6.61 -4.39 -22.81
N VAL A 19 6.34 -3.13 -22.46
CA VAL A 19 5.40 -2.77 -21.39
C VAL A 19 4.02 -3.36 -21.68
N ARG A 20 3.50 -3.21 -22.91
CA ARG A 20 2.21 -3.81 -23.30
C ARG A 20 2.21 -5.33 -23.12
N SER A 21 3.30 -6.00 -23.48
CA SER A 21 3.48 -7.46 -23.34
C SER A 21 3.56 -7.92 -21.88
N GLU A 22 4.08 -7.10 -20.97
CA GLU A 22 4.12 -7.40 -19.54
C GLU A 22 2.81 -7.03 -18.85
N THR A 23 2.18 -5.93 -19.24
CA THR A 23 0.86 -5.51 -18.72
C THR A 23 -0.22 -6.54 -19.04
N SER A 24 -0.14 -7.23 -20.18
CA SER A 24 -1.10 -8.32 -20.50
C SER A 24 -0.99 -9.54 -19.57
N LYS A 25 0.10 -9.67 -18.79
CA LYS A 25 0.24 -10.72 -17.78
C LYS A 25 -0.35 -10.32 -16.42
N VAL A 26 -0.73 -9.05 -16.24
CA VAL A 26 -1.32 -8.55 -15.00
C VAL A 26 -2.76 -9.02 -14.90
N VAL A 27 -3.01 -9.96 -13.98
CA VAL A 27 -4.36 -10.38 -13.62
C VAL A 27 -4.86 -9.44 -12.52
N TRP A 28 -5.82 -8.59 -12.86
CA TRP A 28 -6.47 -7.74 -11.87
C TRP A 28 -7.48 -8.56 -11.06
N PRO A 29 -7.53 -8.36 -9.73
CA PRO A 29 -8.49 -9.05 -8.89
C PRO A 29 -9.91 -8.69 -9.30
N THR A 30 -10.80 -9.66 -9.15
CA THR A 30 -12.23 -9.46 -9.30
C THR A 30 -12.75 -8.53 -8.21
N ARG A 31 -13.92 -7.93 -8.44
CA ARG A 31 -14.59 -7.09 -7.44
C ARG A 31 -14.84 -7.85 -6.13
N GLU A 32 -15.17 -9.14 -6.23
CA GLU A 32 -15.42 -9.99 -5.07
C GLU A 32 -14.15 -10.22 -4.23
N GLU A 33 -13.02 -10.54 -4.88
CA GLU A 33 -11.73 -10.69 -4.19
C GLU A 33 -11.31 -9.39 -3.51
N THR A 34 -11.47 -8.27 -4.21
CA THR A 34 -11.15 -6.94 -3.67
C THR A 34 -11.98 -6.63 -2.42
N ILE A 35 -13.30 -6.88 -2.47
CA ILE A 35 -14.19 -6.65 -1.34
C ILE A 35 -13.86 -7.59 -0.18
N ARG A 36 -13.59 -8.87 -0.45
CA ARG A 36 -13.23 -9.84 0.59
C ARG A 36 -11.94 -9.42 1.31
N THR A 37 -10.90 -9.03 0.58
CA THR A 37 -9.66 -8.52 1.17
C THR A 37 -9.90 -7.22 1.93
N ALA A 38 -10.73 -6.31 1.40
CA ALA A 38 -11.08 -5.06 2.08
C ALA A 38 -11.82 -5.29 3.41
N ILE A 39 -12.74 -6.26 3.47
CA ILE A 39 -13.44 -6.64 4.71
C ILE A 39 -12.44 -7.16 5.75
N PHE A 40 -11.51 -8.04 5.33
CA PHE A 40 -10.49 -8.59 6.22
C PHE A 40 -9.62 -7.49 6.84
N VAL A 41 -9.13 -6.57 6.01
CA VAL A 41 -8.35 -5.40 6.47
C VAL A 41 -9.22 -4.49 7.34
N GLY A 42 -10.47 -4.26 6.97
CA GLY A 42 -11.42 -3.44 7.70
C GLY A 42 -11.64 -3.94 9.13
N ILE A 43 -11.82 -5.25 9.33
CA ILE A 43 -11.97 -5.83 10.67
C ILE A 43 -10.72 -5.58 11.52
N MET A 44 -9.53 -5.82 10.96
CA MET A 44 -8.28 -5.59 11.68
C MET A 44 -8.11 -4.12 12.07
N VAL A 45 -8.41 -3.19 11.16
CA VAL A 45 -8.36 -1.75 11.43
C VAL A 45 -9.36 -1.34 12.50
N ILE A 46 -10.58 -1.89 12.48
CA ILE A 46 -11.59 -1.61 13.50
C ILE A 46 -11.09 -2.04 14.88
N ILE A 47 -10.54 -3.25 15.00
CA ILE A 47 -10.01 -3.76 16.28
C ILE A 47 -8.89 -2.84 16.80
N LEU A 48 -7.92 -2.50 15.95
CA LEU A 48 -6.82 -1.60 16.32
C LEU A 48 -7.32 -0.20 16.70
N SER A 49 -8.30 0.34 15.97
CA SER A 49 -8.86 1.67 16.25
C SER A 49 -9.56 1.73 17.60
N LEU A 50 -10.31 0.67 17.98
CA LEU A 50 -10.95 0.58 19.28
C LEU A 50 -9.93 0.44 20.41
N PHE A 51 -8.87 -0.34 20.19
CA PHE A 51 -7.78 -0.48 21.15
C PHE A 51 -7.07 0.84 21.40
N PHE A 52 -6.68 1.57 20.34
CA PHE A 52 -6.06 2.89 20.49
C PHE A 52 -7.00 3.87 21.19
N LEU A 53 -8.27 3.94 20.78
CA LEU A 53 -9.26 4.80 21.42
C LEU A 53 -9.36 4.57 22.93
N ALA A 54 -9.35 3.30 23.36
CA ALA A 54 -9.39 2.94 24.77
C ALA A 54 -8.14 3.44 25.52
N ILE A 55 -6.96 3.25 24.93
CA ILE A 55 -5.69 3.70 25.49
C ILE A 55 -5.65 5.23 25.58
N ASP A 56 -5.96 5.93 24.49
CA ASP A 56 -5.96 7.39 24.44
C ASP A 56 -6.90 7.99 25.50
N SER A 57 -8.07 7.37 25.67
CA SER A 57 -9.04 7.76 26.69
C SER A 57 -8.51 7.56 28.11
N ALA A 58 -7.89 6.40 28.37
CA ALA A 58 -7.30 6.07 29.66
C ALA A 58 -6.13 6.99 30.01
N PHE A 59 -5.17 7.15 29.10
CA PHE A 59 -4.05 8.07 29.26
C PHE A 59 -4.53 9.51 29.45
N GLY A 60 -5.50 9.96 28.67
CA GLY A 60 -6.10 11.28 28.83
C GLY A 60 -6.74 11.48 30.20
N ALA A 61 -7.42 10.47 30.75
CA ALA A 61 -7.99 10.53 32.10
C ALA A 61 -6.88 10.61 33.17
N ILE A 62 -5.82 9.81 33.04
CA ILE A 62 -4.66 9.82 33.95
C ILE A 62 -3.97 11.18 33.93
N VAL A 63 -3.70 11.74 32.74
CA VAL A 63 -3.07 13.05 32.60
C VAL A 63 -3.95 14.14 33.22
N ARG A 64 -5.26 14.13 32.97
CA ARG A 64 -6.18 15.08 33.61
C ARG A 64 -6.15 14.97 35.13
N TRP A 65 -6.11 13.75 35.67
CA TRP A 65 -6.01 13.52 37.10
C TRP A 65 -4.69 14.02 37.69
N LEU A 66 -3.56 13.81 37.01
CA LEU A 66 -2.26 14.33 37.43
C LEU A 66 -2.21 15.86 37.41
N LEU A 67 -2.80 16.49 36.38
CA LEU A 67 -2.89 17.96 36.31
C LEU A 67 -3.76 18.56 37.41
N THR A 68 -4.69 17.81 37.99
CA THR A 68 -5.46 18.28 39.16
C THR A 68 -4.71 18.16 40.49
N LEU A 69 -3.62 17.39 40.52
CA LEU A 69 -2.78 17.20 41.71
C LEU A 69 -1.55 18.13 41.75
N ALA A 70 -1.14 18.64 40.59
CA ALA A 70 -0.08 19.65 40.44
C ALA A 70 -0.64 21.07 40.64
#